data_AF-A0A9D6KWQ7-F1
#
_entry.id   AF-A0A9D6KWQ7-F1
#
_cell.length_a   1.000
_cell.length_b   1.000
_cell.length_c   1.000
_cell.angle_alpha   90.00
_cell.angle_beta   90.00
_cell.angle_gamma   90.00
#
_symmetry.space_group_name_H-M   'P 1'
#
loop_
_entity.id
_entity.type
_entity.pdbx_description
1 polymer ?
#
loop_
_entity_poly.entity_id
_entity_poly.type
_entity_poly.pdbx_seq_one_letter_code
_entity_poly.pdbx_strand_id
1 'polypeptide(L)'
;MSTTEATGGPPGEKTWFGHPRPLALLFTTEAWERFGYYGMRALLILYLVQHFVFSDRVAGGLYGAFTSLVYLTPLIGGYLADRYLGNK
;
A
#
# COMPACT_ATOMS: atom_id res chain seq x y z
N MET A 1 -1.19 -10.78 -44.21
CA MET A 1 -2.60 -10.70 -43.80
C MET A 1 -2.70 -11.51 -42.51
N SER A 2 -2.76 -10.92 -41.33
CA SER A 2 -3.75 -9.92 -40.91
C SER A 2 -3.14 -8.76 -40.12
N THR A 3 -3.46 -7.54 -40.56
CA THR A 3 -3.27 -6.28 -39.84
C THR A 3 -4.51 -5.98 -39.00
N THR A 4 -4.29 -5.27 -37.88
CA THR A 4 -5.28 -4.44 -37.12
C THR A 4 -6.26 -5.28 -36.26
N GLU A 5 -6.33 -5.12 -34.94
CA GLU A 5 -7.04 -4.02 -34.26
C GLU A 5 -6.37 -3.61 -32.93
N ALA A 6 -5.73 -2.44 -32.92
CA ALA A 6 -5.62 -1.63 -31.71
C ALA A 6 -6.93 -0.86 -31.56
N THR A 7 -7.90 -1.43 -30.84
CA THR A 7 -9.16 -0.74 -30.54
C THR A 7 -8.85 0.41 -29.58
N GLY A 8 -8.71 1.60 -30.14
CA GLY A 8 -8.74 2.85 -29.39
C GLY A 8 -10.06 2.92 -28.63
N GLY A 9 -9.96 3.11 -27.31
CA GLY A 9 -11.12 3.41 -26.46
C GLY A 9 -11.87 4.66 -26.94
N PRO A 10 -13.12 4.85 -26.49
CA PRO A 10 -14.02 5.87 -27.01
C PRO A 10 -13.37 7.26 -27.03
N PRO A 11 -13.62 8.10 -28.06
CA PRO A 11 -12.96 9.39 -28.21
C PRO A 11 -13.38 10.31 -27.06
N GLY A 12 -12.48 10.52 -26.11
CA GLY A 12 -12.71 11.43 -24.96
C GLY A 12 -12.19 10.93 -23.62
N GLU A 13 -11.77 9.68 -23.48
CA GLU A 13 -11.13 9.23 -22.23
C GLU A 13 -9.73 9.83 -22.10
N LYS A 14 -9.56 10.72 -21.12
CA LYS A 14 -8.25 11.26 -20.74
C LYS A 14 -7.38 10.09 -20.27
N THR A 15 -6.47 9.58 -21.09
CA THR A 15 -5.58 8.48 -20.69
C THR A 15 -4.42 9.01 -19.83
N TRP A 16 -3.89 8.19 -18.93
CA TRP A 16 -2.70 8.50 -18.15
C TRP A 16 -1.58 7.55 -18.62
N PHE A 17 -0.57 8.09 -19.31
CA PHE A 17 0.47 7.30 -20.00
C PHE A 17 -0.07 6.15 -20.88
N GLY A 18 -1.26 6.33 -21.49
CA GLY A 18 -1.90 5.28 -22.29
C GLY A 18 -2.73 4.25 -21.49
N HIS A 19 -2.81 4.39 -20.17
CA HIS A 19 -3.60 3.54 -19.28
C HIS A 19 -4.88 4.22 -18.77
N PRO A 20 -5.85 3.45 -18.25
CA PRO A 20 -7.09 3.99 -17.66
C PRO A 20 -6.82 4.92 -16.48
N ARG A 21 -7.59 6.01 -16.35
CA ARG A 21 -7.43 7.01 -15.27
C ARG A 21 -7.49 6.44 -13.85
N PRO A 22 -8.36 5.46 -13.52
CA PRO A 22 -8.41 4.91 -12.17
C PRO A 22 -7.07 4.33 -11.72
N LEU A 23 -6.26 3.85 -12.66
CA LEU A 23 -4.92 3.32 -12.37
C LEU A 23 -3.99 4.41 -11.84
N ALA A 24 -4.06 5.64 -12.35
CA ALA A 24 -3.22 6.74 -11.88
C ALA A 24 -3.51 7.08 -10.40
N LEU A 25 -4.79 7.00 -10.01
CA LEU A 25 -5.21 7.20 -8.63
C LEU A 25 -4.75 6.03 -7.75
N LEU A 26 -5.01 4.79 -8.15
CA LEU A 26 -4.54 3.60 -7.43
C LEU A 26 -3.02 3.61 -7.25
N PHE A 27 -2.28 3.94 -8.30
CA PHE A 27 -0.81 4.05 -8.25
C PHE A 27 -0.36 5.10 -7.25
N THR A 28 -0.94 6.30 -7.29
CA THR A 28 -0.53 7.39 -6.39
C THR A 28 -0.88 7.07 -4.94
N THR A 29 -2.05 6.49 -4.70
CA THR A 29 -2.48 6.04 -3.37
C THR A 29 -1.56 4.94 -2.84
N GLU A 30 -1.25 3.91 -3.63
CA GLU A 30 -0.32 2.84 -3.25
C GLU A 30 1.10 3.38 -3.00
N ALA A 31 1.59 4.29 -3.86
CA ALA A 31 2.91 4.88 -3.69
C ALA A 31 3.02 5.67 -2.37
N TRP A 32 1.98 6.41 -2.00
CA TRP A 32 1.94 7.17 -0.76
C TRP A 32 1.80 6.27 0.48
N GLU A 33 1.00 5.20 0.38
CA GLU A 33 0.87 4.18 1.41
C GLU A 33 2.22 3.53 1.70
N ARG A 34 2.93 3.08 0.65
CA ARG A 34 4.27 2.49 0.78
C ARG A 34 5.31 3.46 1.28
N PHE A 35 5.25 4.71 0.85
CA PHE A 35 6.14 5.75 1.37
C PHE A 35 5.97 5.92 2.89
N GLY A 36 4.71 6.03 3.36
CA GLY A 36 4.41 6.10 4.78
C GLY A 36 4.83 4.85 5.55
N TYR A 37 4.56 3.66 5.01
CA TYR A 37 4.92 2.38 5.63
C TYR A 37 6.43 2.22 5.79
N TYR A 38 7.21 2.41 4.72
CA TYR A 38 8.67 2.30 4.79
C TYR A 38 9.31 3.43 5.61
N GLY A 39 8.76 4.65 5.54
CA GLY A 39 9.22 5.78 6.35
C GLY A 39 9.04 5.52 7.85
N MET A 40 7.84 5.11 8.26
CA MET A 40 7.58 4.72 9.64
C MET A 40 8.45 3.53 10.05
N ARG A 41 8.58 2.49 9.22
CA ARG A 41 9.41 1.32 9.52
C ARG A 41 10.89 1.67 9.69
N ALA A 42 11.41 2.63 8.94
CA ALA A 42 12.80 3.08 9.07
C ALA A 42 13.03 3.88 10.36
N LEU A 43 12.10 4.76 10.72
CA LEU A 43 12.24 5.66 11.87
C LEU A 43 11.82 5.04 13.20
N LEU A 44 10.90 4.07 13.20
CA LEU A 44 10.31 3.50 14.40
C LEU A 44 11.35 2.91 15.35
N ILE A 45 12.28 2.09 14.84
CA ILE A 45 13.31 1.48 15.68
C ILE A 45 14.27 2.53 16.25
N LEU A 46 14.65 3.52 15.44
CA LEU A 46 15.49 4.63 15.89
C LEU A 46 14.78 5.44 16.99
N TYR A 47 13.49 5.68 16.84
CA TYR A 47 12.71 6.42 17.81
C TYR A 47 12.56 5.67 19.15
N LEU A 48 12.31 4.35 19.12
CA LEU A 48 12.23 3.53 20.33
C LEU A 48 13.56 3.50 21.12
N VAL A 49 14.69 3.44 20.41
CA VAL A 49 16.01 3.44 21.05
C VAL A 49 16.42 4.83 21.53
N GLN A 50 16.21 5.88 20.72
CA GLN A 50 16.72 7.22 21.03
C GLN A 50 15.81 8.02 21.97
N HIS A 51 14.49 7.91 21.83
CA HIS A 51 13.55 8.70 22.63
C HIS A 51 13.09 7.97 23.90
N PHE A 52 12.77 6.68 23.79
CA PHE A 52 12.33 5.87 24.93
C PHE A 52 13.47 5.14 25.65
N VAL A 53 14.70 5.24 25.14
CA VAL A 53 15.91 4.65 25.74
C VAL A 53 15.73 3.15 26.02
N PHE A 54 14.98 2.47 25.15
CA PHE A 54 14.80 1.03 25.25
C PHE A 54 16.07 0.29 24.79
N SER A 55 16.36 -0.83 25.45
CA SER A 55 17.40 -1.75 24.97
C SER A 55 17.04 -2.32 23.60
N ASP A 56 18.05 -2.62 22.80
CA ASP A 56 17.89 -3.17 21.44
C ASP A 56 16.99 -4.42 21.41
N ARG A 57 17.05 -5.25 22.44
CA ARG A 57 16.20 -6.44 22.57
C ARG A 57 14.72 -6.08 22.68
N VAL A 58 14.38 -5.10 23.51
CA VAL A 58 12.98 -4.66 23.72
C VAL A 58 12.48 -3.92 22.49
N ALA A 59 13.29 -3.00 21.95
CA ALA A 59 12.95 -2.22 20.76
C ALA A 59 12.76 -3.12 19.53
N GLY A 60 13.65 -4.10 19.33
CA GLY A 60 13.53 -5.10 18.25
C GLY A 60 12.31 -6.01 18.42
N GLY A 61 11.99 -6.39 19.66
CA GLY A 61 10.77 -7.17 19.97
C GLY A 61 9.50 -6.40 19.62
N LEU A 62 9.39 -5.13 20.03
CA LEU A 62 8.25 -4.26 19.69
C LEU A 62 8.14 -4.03 18.19
N TYR A 63 9.26 -3.77 17.52
CA TYR A 63 9.31 -3.61 16.07
C TYR A 63 8.83 -4.85 15.32
N GLY A 64 9.26 -6.05 15.75
CA GLY A 64 8.85 -7.32 15.18
C GLY A 64 7.37 -7.62 15.42
N ALA A 65 6.88 -7.38 16.64
CA ALA A 65 5.47 -7.54 16.98
C ALA A 65 4.57 -6.61 16.16
N PHE A 66 4.95 -5.33 16.06
CA PHE A 66 4.25 -4.35 15.23
C PHE A 66 4.23 -4.78 13.75
N THR A 67 5.38 -5.17 13.19
CA THR A 67 5.45 -5.63 11.79
C THR A 67 4.56 -6.86 11.56
N SER A 68 4.56 -7.81 12.49
CA SER A 68 3.72 -9.02 12.40
C SER A 68 2.23 -8.67 12.39
N LEU A 69 1.80 -7.70 13.23
CA LEU A 69 0.42 -7.21 13.22
C LEU A 69 0.04 -6.52 11.91
N VAL A 70 0.97 -5.76 11.30
CA VAL A 70 0.74 -5.16 9.99
C VAL A 70 0.54 -6.23 8.92
N TYR A 71 1.19 -7.39 9.02
CA TYR A 71 0.93 -8.52 8.11
C TYR A 71 -0.36 -9.29 8.41
N LEU A 72 -0.83 -9.30 9.66
CA LEU A 72 -2.08 -9.96 10.05
C LEU A 72 -3.32 -9.12 9.76
N THR A 73 -3.23 -7.80 9.90
CA THR A 73 -4.35 -6.87 9.73
C THR A 73 -5.03 -6.99 8.35
N PRO A 74 -4.32 -7.15 7.22
CA PRO A 74 -4.93 -7.36 5.91
C PRO A 74 -5.83 -8.59 5.82
N LEU A 75 -5.58 -9.65 6.60
CA LEU A 75 -6.46 -10.82 6.64
C LEU A 75 -7.83 -10.44 7.22
N ILE A 76 -7.82 -9.67 8.30
CA ILE A 76 -9.02 -9.13 8.93
C ILE A 76 -9.71 -8.13 8.00
N GLY A 77 -8.92 -7.24 7.39
CA GLY A 77 -9.40 -6.23 6.44
C GLY A 77 -10.05 -6.84 5.21
N GLY A 78 -9.46 -7.89 4.62
CA GLY A 78 -10.02 -8.63 3.49
C GLY A 78 -11.33 -9.30 3.86
N TYR A 79 -11.39 -9.99 5.01
CA TYR A 79 -12.65 -10.57 5.49
C TYR A 79 -13.75 -9.52 5.69
N LEU A 80 -13.42 -8.35 6.26
CA LEU A 80 -14.39 -7.26 6.40
C LEU A 80 -14.82 -6.67 5.05
N ALA A 81 -13.87 -6.49 4.13
CA ALA A 81 -14.14 -5.97 2.80
C ALA A 81 -15.13 -6.86 2.05
N ASP A 82 -14.91 -8.18 2.10
CA ASP A 82 -15.73 -9.17 1.41
C ASP A 82 -17.14 -9.31 2.00
N ARG A 83 -17.27 -9.19 3.32
CA ARG A 83 -18.54 -9.49 4.02
C ARG A 83 -19.44 -8.28 4.23
N TYR A 84 -18.88 -7.09 4.39
CA TYR A 84 -19.63 -5.90 4.83
C TYR A 84 -19.51 -4.71 3.90
N LEU A 85 -18.34 -4.49 3.29
CA LEU A 85 -18.06 -3.26 2.55
C LEU A 85 -18.15 -3.42 1.02
N GLY A 86 -18.29 -4.66 0.53
CA GLY A 86 -18.33 -5.11 -0.87
C GLY A 86 -18.46 -4.03 -1.97
N ASN A 87 -17.47 -4.06 -2.87
CA ASN A 87 -17.23 -3.21 -4.05
C ASN A 87 -18.42 -2.37 -4.57
N LYS A 88 -18.28 -1.04 -4.48
CA LYS A 88 -18.96 -0.07 -5.34
C LYS A 88 -17.97 0.49 -6.33
#